data_AF-A0A1H3MYD9-F1
#
_entry.id   AF-A0A1H3MYD9-F1
#
_cell.length_a   1.000
_cell.length_b   1.000
_cell.length_c   1.000
_cell.angle_alpha   90.00
_cell.angle_beta   90.00
_cell.angle_gamma   90.00
#
_symmetry.space_group_name_H-M   'P 1'
#
loop_
_entity.id
_entity.type
_entity.pdbx_description
1 polymer ?
#
loop_
_entity_poly.entity_id
_entity_poly.type
_entity_poly.pdbx_seq_one_letter_code
_entity_poly.pdbx_strand_id
1 'polypeptide(L)'
;MKKRYFFNIRSFLLLWVLILTLITEPIFASLLIIDTKGYSSGRLSRVALERTFNNAYIGEVLLGYDSITFVSFGNQPPNLVSNPWQFCFEKDRYEEIEKFIGNNVVLEFKTPKKNALLSCSATNELVTIYPVDKNQTLEQTHFIGRIHTNDPEISSGIEFGRIVNVIENKDLLRSYFMTIQMGGGGSSFRHFVMDDPDLFDFAVKCLKIGAMVRIYFSERFSVRNLFGLSSMSFVSEIEIVD
;
A
#
# COMPACT_ATOMS: atom_id res chain seq x y z
N MET A 1 -42.54 -27.44 -50.50
CA MET A 1 -41.63 -28.20 -49.61
C MET A 1 -40.93 -27.24 -48.65
N LYS A 2 -41.21 -27.26 -47.35
CA LYS A 2 -40.48 -26.50 -46.32
C LYS A 2 -39.52 -27.45 -45.60
N LYS A 3 -38.21 -27.30 -45.82
CA LYS A 3 -37.18 -28.02 -45.06
C LYS A 3 -37.06 -27.38 -43.67
N ARG A 4 -37.45 -28.10 -42.62
CA ARG A 4 -37.13 -27.75 -41.23
C ARG A 4 -35.71 -28.22 -40.93
N TYR A 5 -34.81 -27.29 -40.62
CA TYR A 5 -33.50 -27.61 -40.08
C TYR A 5 -33.67 -28.00 -38.61
N PHE A 6 -33.42 -29.28 -38.30
CA PHE A 6 -33.25 -29.72 -36.91
C PHE A 6 -31.91 -29.19 -36.42
N PHE A 7 -31.95 -28.12 -35.62
CA PHE A 7 -30.79 -27.67 -34.86
C PHE A 7 -30.44 -28.75 -33.83
N ASN A 8 -29.25 -29.32 -33.94
CA ASN A 8 -28.80 -30.38 -33.04
C ASN A 8 -28.57 -29.79 -31.64
N ILE A 9 -29.46 -30.11 -30.70
CA ILE A 9 -29.48 -29.61 -29.31
C ILE A 9 -28.13 -29.83 -28.61
N ARG A 10 -27.40 -30.90 -28.96
CA ARG A 10 -26.06 -31.16 -28.41
C ARG A 10 -25.01 -30.14 -28.87
N SER A 11 -25.09 -29.70 -30.13
CA SER A 11 -24.21 -28.65 -30.66
C SER A 11 -24.53 -27.28 -30.08
N PHE A 12 -25.80 -27.01 -29.79
CA PHE A 12 -26.22 -25.75 -29.14
C PHE A 12 -25.77 -25.70 -27.67
N LEU A 13 -25.87 -26.82 -26.95
CA LEU A 13 -25.38 -26.94 -25.57
C LEU A 13 -23.85 -26.83 -25.48
N LEU A 14 -23.11 -27.46 -26.40
CA LEU A 14 -21.65 -27.33 -26.47
C LEU A 14 -21.19 -25.90 -26.76
N LEU A 15 -21.91 -25.19 -27.63
CA LEU A 15 -21.62 -23.78 -27.92
C LEU A 15 -21.89 -22.90 -26.70
N TRP A 16 -22.98 -23.15 -25.95
CA TRP A 16 -23.29 -22.43 -24.71
C TRP A 16 -22.30 -22.72 -23.59
N VAL A 17 -21.84 -23.96 -23.46
CA VAL A 17 -20.78 -24.32 -22.50
C VAL A 17 -19.46 -23.65 -22.88
N LEU A 18 -19.11 -23.59 -24.17
CA LEU A 18 -17.90 -22.89 -24.62
C LEU A 18 -17.99 -21.38 -24.38
N ILE A 19 -19.15 -20.77 -24.64
CA ILE A 19 -19.39 -19.34 -24.36
C ILE A 19 -19.34 -19.09 -22.84
N LEU A 20 -19.93 -19.95 -22.02
CA LEU A 20 -19.84 -19.85 -20.56
C LEU A 20 -18.41 -20.01 -20.07
N THR A 21 -17.61 -20.93 -20.61
CA THR A 21 -16.18 -21.08 -20.25
C THR A 21 -15.32 -19.90 -20.73
N LEU A 22 -15.69 -19.23 -21.81
CA LEU A 22 -15.02 -18.02 -22.31
C LEU A 22 -15.40 -16.75 -21.52
N ILE A 23 -16.54 -16.76 -20.82
CA ILE A 23 -16.98 -15.66 -19.94
C ILE A 23 -16.53 -15.91 -18.49
N THR A 24 -16.16 -17.15 -18.13
CA THR A 24 -15.63 -17.51 -16.81
C THR A 24 -14.11 -17.65 -16.82
N GLU A 25 -13.41 -16.57 -17.17
CA GLU A 25 -12.09 -16.27 -16.59
C GLU A 25 -12.14 -14.86 -15.99
N PRO A 26 -11.39 -14.62 -14.90
CA PRO A 26 -11.98 -14.24 -13.64
C PRO A 26 -12.27 -12.74 -13.53
N ILE A 27 -13.52 -12.40 -13.25
CA ILE A 27 -13.91 -11.09 -12.67
C ILE A 27 -13.26 -10.88 -11.28
N PHE A 28 -12.56 -11.89 -10.74
CA PHE A 28 -11.88 -11.86 -9.43
C PHE A 28 -10.38 -11.52 -9.46
N ALA A 29 -9.81 -11.07 -10.59
CA ALA A 29 -8.37 -10.75 -10.66
C ALA A 29 -8.02 -9.25 -10.70
N SER A 30 -8.98 -8.34 -10.48
CA SER A 30 -8.83 -6.91 -10.80
C SER A 30 -8.40 -5.97 -9.67
N LEU A 31 -8.04 -6.44 -8.46
CA LEU A 31 -7.66 -5.54 -7.35
C LEU A 31 -6.33 -5.93 -6.69
N LEU A 32 -5.42 -6.50 -7.47
CA LEU A 32 -4.01 -6.46 -7.09
C LEU A 32 -3.48 -5.09 -7.49
N ILE A 33 -2.84 -4.44 -6.55
CA ILE A 33 -2.33 -3.08 -6.63
C ILE A 33 -1.18 -3.08 -7.63
N ILE A 34 -1.46 -2.59 -8.83
CA ILE A 34 -0.65 -2.73 -10.05
C ILE A 34 -0.45 -1.31 -10.55
N ASP A 35 0.72 -0.70 -10.29
CA ASP A 35 1.05 0.72 -10.56
C ASP A 35 0.74 1.68 -9.40
N THR A 36 1.51 1.55 -8.32
CA THR A 36 1.51 2.52 -7.23
C THR A 36 2.82 3.23 -7.09
N LYS A 37 2.76 4.37 -6.42
CA LYS A 37 3.92 5.08 -5.89
C LYS A 37 3.72 5.32 -4.42
N GLY A 38 4.78 5.35 -3.64
CA GLY A 38 4.64 5.54 -2.21
C GLY A 38 5.92 5.89 -1.51
N TYR A 39 5.77 6.09 -0.22
CA TYR A 39 6.86 6.37 0.71
C TYR A 39 6.78 5.40 1.88
N SER A 40 7.91 4.85 2.28
CA SER A 40 8.05 4.01 3.49
C SER A 40 9.13 4.61 4.38
N SER A 41 8.90 4.64 5.69
CA SER A 41 9.86 5.15 6.68
C SER A 41 10.12 4.11 7.76
N GLY A 42 11.40 3.88 8.06
CA GLY A 42 11.82 2.93 9.08
C GLY A 42 13.33 2.77 9.13
N ARG A 43 13.81 1.83 9.96
CA ARG A 43 15.24 1.55 10.08
C ARG A 43 15.69 0.57 9.01
N LEU A 44 16.65 0.95 8.17
CA LEU A 44 17.26 0.02 7.21
C LEU A 44 18.01 -1.07 7.99
N SER A 45 17.56 -2.32 7.90
CA SER A 45 18.10 -3.43 8.68
C SER A 45 19.05 -4.30 7.88
N ARG A 46 18.78 -4.49 6.58
CA ARG A 46 19.55 -5.41 5.75
C ARG A 46 19.58 -4.94 4.31
N VAL A 47 20.71 -5.23 3.66
CA VAL A 47 20.88 -5.20 2.22
C VAL A 47 21.60 -6.49 1.82
N ALA A 48 21.11 -7.20 0.82
CA ALA A 48 21.70 -8.45 0.38
C ALA A 48 21.57 -8.61 -1.13
N LEU A 49 22.60 -9.21 -1.75
CA LEU A 49 22.49 -9.71 -3.11
C LEU A 49 21.46 -10.84 -3.13
N GLU A 50 20.44 -10.72 -3.97
CA GLU A 50 19.56 -11.83 -4.25
C GLU A 50 20.15 -12.66 -5.40
N ARG A 51 20.30 -13.97 -5.17
CA ARG A 51 20.86 -14.89 -6.16
C ARG A 51 19.77 -15.31 -7.16
N THR A 52 19.22 -14.35 -7.88
CA THR A 52 18.31 -14.53 -9.02
C THR A 52 19.08 -14.37 -10.35
N PHE A 53 18.40 -14.61 -11.48
CA PHE A 53 19.01 -14.57 -12.82
C PHE A 53 19.62 -13.21 -13.19
N ASN A 54 19.15 -12.14 -12.56
CA ASN A 54 19.65 -10.78 -12.71
C ASN A 54 20.27 -10.39 -11.37
N ASN A 55 21.52 -9.90 -11.35
CA ASN A 55 22.26 -9.52 -10.14
C ASN A 55 21.62 -8.33 -9.38
N ALA A 56 20.44 -8.54 -8.82
CA ALA A 56 19.66 -7.55 -8.09
C ALA A 56 19.83 -7.72 -6.59
N TYR A 57 19.56 -6.64 -5.89
CA TYR A 57 19.70 -6.59 -4.45
C TYR A 57 18.33 -6.37 -3.81
N ILE A 58 18.15 -6.98 -2.65
CA ILE A 58 17.02 -6.75 -1.77
C ILE A 58 17.50 -5.94 -0.57
N GLY A 59 16.80 -4.85 -0.30
CA GLY A 59 16.88 -4.13 0.94
C GLY A 59 15.66 -4.40 1.83
N GLU A 60 15.86 -4.29 3.13
CA GLU A 60 14.82 -4.49 4.13
C GLU A 60 14.81 -3.35 5.13
N VAL A 61 13.65 -2.75 5.33
CA VAL A 61 13.39 -1.72 6.33
C VAL A 61 12.46 -2.27 7.40
N LEU A 62 12.84 -2.09 8.66
CA LEU A 62 11.96 -2.31 9.80
C LEU A 62 11.10 -1.06 10.00
N LEU A 63 9.80 -1.18 9.71
CA LEU A 63 8.83 -0.11 9.94
C LEU A 63 8.57 0.08 11.44
N GLY A 64 8.63 -1.01 12.20
CA GLY A 64 8.52 -1.04 13.66
C GLY A 64 9.80 -1.50 14.35
N TYR A 65 9.69 -1.91 15.61
CA TYR A 65 10.86 -2.29 16.41
C TYR A 65 11.42 -3.68 16.04
N ASP A 66 10.52 -4.62 15.72
CA ASP A 66 10.87 -6.02 15.50
C ASP A 66 10.15 -6.62 14.28
N SER A 67 10.79 -7.58 13.62
CA SER A 67 10.31 -8.28 12.42
C SER A 67 9.35 -9.43 12.71
N ILE A 68 9.19 -9.83 13.97
CA ILE A 68 8.59 -11.13 14.35
C ILE A 68 7.08 -11.03 14.57
N THR A 69 6.56 -9.84 14.88
CA THR A 69 5.14 -9.63 15.18
C THR A 69 4.58 -8.45 14.39
N PHE A 70 3.97 -8.69 13.24
CA PHE A 70 3.21 -7.65 12.53
C PHE A 70 1.73 -7.79 12.89
N VAL A 71 1.26 -6.98 13.85
CA VAL A 71 -0.17 -6.96 14.20
C VAL A 71 -0.83 -5.84 13.42
N SER A 72 -1.57 -6.20 12.38
CA SER A 72 -2.27 -5.27 11.50
C SER A 72 -3.71 -5.08 11.97
N PHE A 73 -4.12 -3.82 12.16
CA PHE A 73 -5.49 -3.42 12.45
C PHE A 73 -6.05 -2.63 11.27
N GLY A 74 -7.29 -2.93 10.92
CA GLY A 74 -7.97 -2.31 9.79
C GLY A 74 -7.99 -3.18 8.55
N ASN A 75 -8.78 -2.72 7.59
CA ASN A 75 -9.21 -3.50 6.45
C ASN A 75 -8.44 -3.05 5.19
N GLN A 76 -7.16 -3.41 5.10
CA GLN A 76 -6.39 -3.27 3.86
C GLN A 76 -6.24 -4.62 3.15
N PRO A 77 -5.99 -4.64 1.83
CA PRO A 77 -5.73 -5.89 1.13
C PRO A 77 -4.51 -6.58 1.74
N PRO A 78 -4.53 -7.92 1.86
CA PRO A 78 -3.39 -8.67 2.35
C PRO A 78 -2.15 -8.35 1.52
N ASN A 79 -1.01 -8.19 2.19
CA ASN A 79 0.31 -7.91 1.60
C ASN A 79 0.55 -6.47 1.09
N LEU A 80 -0.29 -5.48 1.44
CA LEU A 80 0.01 -4.08 1.10
C LEU A 80 1.28 -3.58 1.82
N VAL A 81 1.41 -3.96 3.09
CA VAL A 81 2.53 -3.58 3.95
C VAL A 81 2.95 -4.81 4.73
N SER A 82 4.26 -5.05 4.75
CA SER A 82 4.91 -6.07 5.57
C SER A 82 5.94 -5.42 6.49
N ASN A 83 6.32 -6.13 7.53
CA ASN A 83 7.47 -5.76 8.37
C ASN A 83 8.32 -7.03 8.60
N PRO A 84 9.56 -7.11 8.09
CA PRO A 84 10.28 -6.08 7.34
C PRO A 84 9.61 -5.72 6.02
N TRP A 85 9.73 -4.46 5.64
CA TRP A 85 9.30 -3.95 4.35
C TRP A 85 10.45 -4.10 3.35
N GLN A 86 10.22 -4.84 2.27
CA GLN A 86 11.25 -5.22 1.33
C GLN A 86 11.18 -4.39 0.05
N PHE A 87 12.35 -4.08 -0.52
CA PHE A 87 12.48 -3.37 -1.78
C PHE A 87 13.61 -3.91 -2.65
N CYS A 88 13.43 -3.75 -3.96
CA CYS A 88 14.34 -4.13 -5.01
C CYS A 88 15.19 -2.93 -5.44
N PHE A 89 16.47 -3.16 -5.71
CA PHE A 89 17.33 -2.16 -6.35
C PHE A 89 18.50 -2.81 -7.11
N GLU A 90 19.11 -2.03 -8.00
CA GLU A 90 20.20 -2.47 -8.88
C GLU A 90 21.58 -2.34 -8.21
N LYS A 91 22.54 -3.13 -8.69
CA LYS A 91 23.90 -3.24 -8.10
C LYS A 91 24.63 -1.90 -7.93
N ASP A 92 24.45 -0.98 -8.87
CA ASP A 92 25.13 0.32 -8.90
C ASP A 92 24.80 1.21 -7.70
N ARG A 93 23.69 0.94 -7.00
CA ARG A 93 23.27 1.67 -5.79
C ARG A 93 23.69 1.01 -4.47
N TYR A 94 24.37 -0.13 -4.51
CA TYR A 94 24.72 -0.88 -3.30
C TYR A 94 25.51 -0.04 -2.28
N GLU A 95 26.60 0.61 -2.70
CA GLU A 95 27.45 1.40 -1.81
C GLU A 95 26.76 2.66 -1.26
N GLU A 96 25.78 3.20 -1.99
CA GLU A 96 24.94 4.31 -1.53
C GLU A 96 24.02 3.84 -0.39
N ILE A 97 23.32 2.72 -0.61
CA ILE A 97 22.27 2.22 0.29
C ILE A 97 22.88 1.58 1.54
N GLU A 98 24.00 0.85 1.42
CA GLU A 98 24.68 0.19 2.53
C GLU A 98 25.07 1.16 3.66
N LYS A 99 25.41 2.42 3.33
CA LYS A 99 25.75 3.47 4.30
C LYS A 99 24.61 3.82 5.24
N PHE A 100 23.37 3.50 4.86
CA PHE A 100 22.19 3.76 5.68
C PHE A 100 21.84 2.60 6.62
N ILE A 101 22.54 1.47 6.58
CA ILE A 101 22.23 0.33 7.46
C ILE A 101 22.32 0.77 8.94
N GLY A 102 21.29 0.43 9.71
CA GLY A 102 21.11 0.84 11.10
C GLY A 102 20.47 2.22 11.29
N ASN A 103 20.38 3.04 10.24
CA ASN A 103 19.79 4.37 10.29
C ASN A 103 18.30 4.37 9.89
N ASN A 104 17.57 5.36 10.38
CA ASN A 104 16.20 5.60 9.92
C ASN A 104 16.24 6.31 8.56
N VAL A 105 15.55 5.74 7.59
CA VAL A 105 15.47 6.21 6.22
C VAL A 105 14.03 6.34 5.77
N VAL A 106 13.85 7.16 4.74
CA VAL A 106 12.66 7.21 3.92
C VAL A 106 13.00 6.65 2.56
N LEU A 107 12.15 5.76 2.07
CA LEU A 107 12.23 5.16 0.75
C LEU A 107 11.07 5.69 -0.09
N GLU A 108 11.37 6.30 -1.22
CA GLU A 108 10.39 6.46 -2.29
C GLU A 108 10.42 5.20 -3.16
N PHE A 109 9.24 4.67 -3.48
CA PHE A 109 9.13 3.44 -4.23
C PHE A 109 7.98 3.47 -5.23
N LYS A 110 8.00 2.49 -6.13
CA LYS A 110 6.87 2.16 -7.00
C LYS A 110 6.63 0.66 -7.02
N THR A 111 5.39 0.23 -7.14
CA THR A 111 5.03 -1.17 -7.39
C THR A 111 4.77 -1.33 -8.88
N PRO A 112 5.62 -2.06 -9.64
CA PRO A 112 5.47 -2.21 -11.07
C PRO A 112 4.20 -2.97 -11.45
N LYS A 113 3.76 -2.82 -12.69
CA LYS A 113 2.60 -3.57 -13.20
C LYS A 113 2.91 -5.07 -13.21
N LYS A 114 1.90 -5.95 -13.02
CA LYS A 114 2.00 -7.42 -13.01
C LYS A 114 2.88 -8.05 -14.11
N ASN A 115 3.05 -7.39 -15.26
CA ASN A 115 3.84 -7.89 -16.39
C ASN A 115 5.31 -7.42 -16.39
N ALA A 116 5.66 -6.46 -15.54
CA ALA A 116 7.02 -5.99 -15.33
C ALA A 116 7.61 -6.77 -14.16
N LEU A 117 8.37 -7.80 -14.48
CA LEU A 117 9.10 -8.59 -13.49
C LEU A 117 10.25 -7.74 -12.95
N LEU A 118 10.29 -7.57 -11.63
CA LEU A 118 11.48 -7.08 -10.96
C LEU A 118 12.59 -8.14 -11.07
N SER A 119 13.82 -7.67 -11.07
CA SER A 119 15.01 -8.53 -11.07
C SER A 119 15.19 -9.31 -9.76
N CYS A 120 14.34 -9.04 -8.76
CA CYS A 120 14.36 -9.64 -7.43
C CYS A 120 12.94 -10.04 -6.95
N SER A 121 12.83 -10.74 -5.82
CA SER A 121 11.56 -11.24 -5.24
C SER A 121 10.74 -10.20 -4.49
N ALA A 122 11.31 -9.04 -4.17
CA ALA A 122 10.57 -7.94 -3.55
C ALA A 122 9.49 -7.41 -4.49
N THR A 123 8.40 -6.88 -3.94
CA THR A 123 7.28 -6.34 -4.72
C THR A 123 7.45 -4.87 -5.12
N ASN A 124 8.36 -4.15 -4.46
CA ASN A 124 8.55 -2.71 -4.64
C ASN A 124 9.92 -2.42 -5.24
N GLU A 125 9.97 -1.52 -6.22
CA GLU A 125 11.20 -0.99 -6.79
C GLU A 125 11.59 0.30 -6.07
N LEU A 126 12.84 0.39 -5.60
CA LEU A 126 13.38 1.60 -5.00
C LEU A 126 13.53 2.70 -6.06
N VAL A 127 12.91 3.85 -5.82
CA VAL A 127 13.13 5.08 -6.59
C VAL A 127 14.26 5.87 -5.94
N THR A 128 14.11 6.22 -4.67
CA THR A 128 15.15 6.97 -3.93
C THR A 128 15.16 6.63 -2.45
N ILE A 129 16.30 6.89 -1.79
CA ILE A 129 16.52 6.71 -0.36
C ILE A 129 17.15 7.99 0.20
N TYR A 130 16.69 8.41 1.36
CA TYR A 130 17.27 9.54 2.10
C TYR A 130 17.06 9.36 3.61
N PRO A 131 17.89 9.98 4.47
CA PRO A 131 17.70 9.89 5.91
C PRO A 131 16.41 10.59 6.34
N VAL A 132 15.80 10.11 7.43
CA VAL A 132 14.69 10.81 8.09
C VAL A 132 15.20 12.14 8.66
N ASP A 133 14.57 13.26 8.29
CA ASP A 133 14.95 14.58 8.78
C ASP A 133 14.16 14.96 10.03
N LYS A 134 14.64 14.51 11.19
CA LYS A 134 14.00 14.79 12.48
C LYS A 134 14.12 16.26 12.92
N ASN A 135 15.02 17.02 12.31
CA ASN A 135 15.27 18.42 12.69
C ASN A 135 14.45 19.39 11.84
N GLN A 136 13.87 18.92 10.73
CA GLN A 136 12.98 19.71 9.91
C GLN A 136 11.68 19.98 10.67
N THR A 137 11.41 21.27 10.89
CA THR A 137 10.11 21.74 11.35
C THR A 137 9.17 21.93 10.17
N LEU A 138 7.90 21.59 10.35
CA LEU A 138 6.85 21.86 9.37
C LEU A 138 6.08 23.11 9.81
N GLU A 139 5.88 24.05 8.88
CA GLU A 139 5.10 25.27 9.15
C GLU A 139 3.64 24.94 9.49
N GLN A 140 3.11 23.89 8.86
CA GLN A 140 1.80 23.34 9.15
C GLN A 140 1.95 22.10 10.03
N THR A 141 1.36 22.14 11.22
CA THR A 141 1.35 21.01 12.16
C THR A 141 -0.01 20.29 12.19
N HIS A 142 -1.04 20.85 11.57
CA HIS A 142 -2.36 20.26 11.53
C HIS A 142 -2.99 20.46 10.14
N PHE A 143 -3.50 19.38 9.57
CA PHE A 143 -4.25 19.39 8.32
C PHE A 143 -5.59 18.69 8.48
N ILE A 144 -6.66 19.36 8.07
CA ILE A 144 -8.03 18.83 8.01
C ILE A 144 -8.35 18.58 6.53
N GLY A 145 -8.48 17.31 6.17
CA GLY A 145 -8.89 16.88 4.84
C GLY A 145 -10.40 16.73 4.72
N ARG A 146 -10.83 16.37 3.51
CA ARG A 146 -12.23 16.05 3.21
C ARG A 146 -12.37 14.57 2.93
N ILE A 147 -13.47 13.96 3.40
CA ILE A 147 -13.85 12.61 3.02
C ILE A 147 -14.92 12.71 1.93
N HIS A 148 -14.62 12.22 0.73
CA HIS A 148 -15.44 12.34 -0.48
C HIS A 148 -16.30 11.10 -0.76
N THR A 149 -16.30 10.08 0.10
CA THR A 149 -17.18 8.92 -0.05
C THR A 149 -18.59 9.14 0.52
N ASN A 150 -19.57 8.52 -0.13
CA ASN A 150 -20.96 8.41 0.34
C ASN A 150 -21.18 7.19 1.26
N ASP A 151 -20.13 6.42 1.54
CA ASP A 151 -20.19 5.28 2.45
C ASP A 151 -20.66 5.76 3.84
N PRO A 152 -21.63 5.08 4.47
CA PRO A 152 -22.19 5.51 5.74
C PRO A 152 -21.17 5.31 6.87
N GLU A 153 -21.08 6.30 7.75
CA GLU A 153 -20.26 6.23 8.96
C GLU A 153 -20.85 5.25 9.97
N ILE A 154 -20.00 4.35 10.44
CA ILE A 154 -20.27 3.37 11.49
C ILE A 154 -19.79 3.92 12.83
N SER A 155 -18.57 4.46 12.85
CA SER A 155 -17.92 5.02 14.03
C SER A 155 -16.86 6.04 13.64
N SER A 156 -16.37 6.80 14.62
CA SER A 156 -15.20 7.66 14.47
C SER A 156 -14.27 7.51 15.66
N GLY A 157 -13.00 7.87 15.47
CA GLY A 157 -11.99 7.72 16.50
C GLY A 157 -10.73 8.50 16.23
N ILE A 158 -9.82 8.40 17.19
CA ILE A 158 -8.51 9.03 17.16
C ILE A 158 -7.47 7.94 17.39
N GLU A 159 -6.42 7.96 16.59
CA GLU A 159 -5.27 7.06 16.72
C GLU A 159 -3.99 7.85 16.85
N PHE A 160 -3.05 7.32 17.62
CA PHE A 160 -1.78 7.98 17.89
C PHE A 160 -0.62 7.08 17.47
N GLY A 161 0.32 7.65 16.71
CA GLY A 161 1.44 6.87 16.20
C GLY A 161 2.34 7.65 15.27
N ARG A 162 3.17 6.92 14.53
CA ARG A 162 4.03 7.46 13.48
C ARG A 162 3.61 6.92 12.13
N ILE A 163 3.55 7.78 11.12
CA ILE A 163 3.26 7.34 9.75
C ILE A 163 4.50 6.62 9.19
N VAL A 164 4.34 5.34 8.84
CA VAL A 164 5.45 4.49 8.37
C VAL A 164 5.33 4.13 6.90
N ASN A 165 4.13 4.24 6.32
CA ASN A 165 3.94 3.98 4.90
C ASN A 165 2.77 4.81 4.36
N VAL A 166 2.94 5.41 3.18
CA VAL A 166 1.88 6.08 2.44
C VAL A 166 1.97 5.67 0.98
N ILE A 167 0.86 5.21 0.40
CA ILE A 167 0.79 4.68 -0.97
C ILE A 167 -0.28 5.44 -1.74
N GLU A 168 0.06 5.93 -2.91
CA GLU A 168 -0.86 6.40 -3.94
C GLU A 168 -1.17 5.25 -4.90
N ASN A 169 -2.45 4.88 -5.00
CA ASN A 169 -2.95 4.03 -6.07
C ASN A 169 -3.46 4.88 -7.23
N LYS A 170 -2.87 4.67 -8.41
CA LYS A 170 -3.18 5.38 -9.67
C LYS A 170 -4.22 4.69 -10.54
N ASP A 171 -4.91 3.69 -10.02
CA ASP A 171 -6.08 3.10 -10.68
C ASP A 171 -7.20 4.13 -10.94
N LEU A 172 -8.26 3.71 -11.67
CA LEU A 172 -9.39 4.56 -12.11
C LEU A 172 -10.06 5.39 -11.01
N LEU A 173 -9.86 5.03 -9.73
CA LEU A 173 -10.29 5.77 -8.56
C LEU A 173 -9.04 6.05 -7.71
N ARG A 174 -8.42 7.22 -7.92
CA ARG A 174 -7.24 7.65 -7.16
C ARG A 174 -7.54 7.51 -5.67
N SER A 175 -6.84 6.60 -5.03
CA SER A 175 -7.04 6.23 -3.64
C SER A 175 -5.70 6.19 -2.96
N TYR A 176 -5.65 6.67 -1.73
CA TYR A 176 -4.43 6.71 -0.96
C TYR A 176 -4.55 5.82 0.25
N PHE A 177 -3.49 5.10 0.55
CA PHE A 177 -3.40 4.23 1.71
C PHE A 177 -2.34 4.77 2.64
N MET A 178 -2.63 4.74 3.93
CA MET A 178 -1.70 5.13 4.96
C MET A 178 -1.61 4.02 6.00
N THR A 179 -0.40 3.77 6.48
CA THR A 179 -0.15 2.88 7.60
C THR A 179 0.61 3.64 8.68
N ILE A 180 0.11 3.56 9.91
CA ILE A 180 0.80 4.07 11.09
C ILE A 180 1.30 2.91 11.93
N GLN A 181 2.46 3.10 12.54
CA GLN A 181 2.88 2.32 13.71
C GLN A 181 2.24 2.97 14.93
N MET A 182 1.40 2.23 15.65
CA MET A 182 0.68 2.75 16.82
C MET A 182 1.62 2.90 18.03
N GLY A 183 1.49 4.02 18.75
CA GLY A 183 2.31 4.36 19.90
C GLY A 183 3.78 4.66 19.56
N GLY A 184 4.64 4.70 20.60
CA GLY A 184 6.05 5.11 20.48
C GLY A 184 7.07 3.97 20.30
N GLY A 185 6.65 2.70 20.29
CA GLY A 185 7.60 1.57 20.27
C GLY A 185 7.03 0.18 20.03
N GLY A 186 5.80 0.06 19.50
CA GLY A 186 5.14 -1.24 19.29
C GLY A 186 5.33 -1.83 17.90
N SER A 187 4.88 -3.08 17.72
CA SER A 187 4.77 -3.74 16.40
C SER A 187 3.31 -3.86 15.93
N SER A 188 2.47 -2.95 16.44
CA SER A 188 1.07 -2.83 16.07
C SER A 188 0.94 -1.72 15.02
N PHE A 189 0.30 -2.05 13.93
CA PHE A 189 0.14 -1.19 12.77
C PHE A 189 -1.34 -1.01 12.50
N ARG A 190 -1.74 0.20 12.13
CA ARG A 190 -3.11 0.48 11.71
C ARG A 190 -3.14 1.10 10.32
N HIS A 191 -4.14 0.67 9.58
CA HIS A 191 -4.29 0.93 8.17
C HIS A 191 -5.47 1.85 7.90
N PHE A 192 -5.25 2.84 7.05
CA PHE A 192 -6.22 3.86 6.70
C PHE A 192 -6.30 4.08 5.19
N VAL A 193 -7.41 4.68 4.79
CA VAL A 193 -7.66 5.18 3.45
C VAL A 193 -7.77 6.71 3.51
N MET A 194 -7.23 7.39 2.50
CA MET A 194 -7.49 8.81 2.25
C MET A 194 -8.02 8.96 0.83
N ASP A 195 -8.90 9.92 0.60
CA ASP A 195 -9.36 10.31 -0.73
C ASP A 195 -9.04 11.78 -1.07
N ASP A 196 -8.41 12.50 -0.14
CA ASP A 196 -7.92 13.87 -0.29
C ASP A 196 -6.42 13.89 -0.67
N PRO A 197 -6.04 14.44 -1.84
CA PRO A 197 -4.64 14.54 -2.26
C PRO A 197 -3.78 15.42 -1.35
N ASP A 198 -4.33 16.49 -0.80
CA ASP A 198 -3.58 17.44 0.03
C ASP A 198 -3.28 16.81 1.40
N LEU A 199 -4.22 16.00 1.90
CA LEU A 199 -4.03 15.18 3.10
C LEU A 199 -2.93 14.12 2.88
N PHE A 200 -2.88 13.50 1.69
CA PHE A 200 -1.79 12.59 1.32
C PHE A 200 -0.43 13.31 1.31
N ASP A 201 -0.34 14.49 0.69
CA ASP A 201 0.90 15.26 0.65
C ASP A 201 1.36 15.68 2.04
N PHE A 202 0.42 16.02 2.93
CA PHE A 202 0.71 16.30 4.33
C PHE A 202 1.21 15.05 5.08
N ALA A 203 0.56 13.89 4.89
CA ALA A 203 1.00 12.61 5.47
C ALA A 203 2.42 12.25 5.05
N VAL A 204 2.77 12.50 3.78
CA VAL A 204 4.12 12.30 3.25
C VAL A 204 5.13 13.21 3.96
N LYS A 205 4.81 14.50 4.19
CA LYS A 205 5.68 15.41 4.95
C LYS A 205 5.92 14.90 6.39
N CYS A 206 4.86 14.50 7.09
CA CYS A 206 4.95 13.95 8.44
C CYS A 206 5.79 12.65 8.48
N LEU A 207 5.63 11.76 7.50
CA LEU A 207 6.43 10.54 7.36
C LEU A 207 7.91 10.85 7.16
N LYS A 208 8.24 11.87 6.35
CA LYS A 208 9.63 12.23 6.02
C LYS A 208 10.43 12.71 7.22
N ILE A 209 9.77 13.38 8.16
CA ILE A 209 10.39 13.85 9.41
C ILE A 209 10.25 12.85 10.56
N GLY A 210 9.47 11.78 10.36
CA GLY A 210 9.22 10.75 11.38
C GLY A 210 8.44 11.27 12.59
N ALA A 211 7.56 12.26 12.37
CA ALA A 211 6.77 12.89 13.43
C ALA A 211 5.78 11.92 14.07
N MET A 212 5.53 12.15 15.37
CA MET A 212 4.37 11.58 16.04
C MET A 212 3.13 12.36 15.63
N VAL A 213 2.05 11.65 15.33
CA VAL A 213 0.81 12.23 14.84
C VAL A 213 -0.40 11.66 15.56
N ARG A 214 -1.44 12.47 15.70
CA ARG A 214 -2.83 12.05 15.93
C ARG A 214 -3.55 12.01 14.60
N ILE A 215 -4.20 10.88 14.34
CA ILE A 215 -4.99 10.61 13.16
C ILE A 215 -6.45 10.56 13.58
N TYR A 216 -7.25 11.46 13.04
CA TYR A 216 -8.70 11.44 13.21
C TYR A 216 -9.28 10.67 12.02
N PHE A 217 -10.14 9.70 12.31
CA PHE A 217 -10.70 8.83 11.27
C PHE A 217 -12.19 8.55 11.49
N SER A 218 -12.85 8.21 10.40
CA SER A 218 -14.24 7.75 10.31
C SER A 218 -14.22 6.33 9.74
N GLU A 219 -14.70 5.36 10.52
CA GLU A 219 -14.94 4.00 10.02
C GLU A 219 -16.25 3.98 9.25
N ARG A 220 -16.20 3.54 7.99
CA ARG A 220 -17.34 3.59 7.08
C ARG A 220 -17.60 2.24 6.45
N PHE A 221 -18.87 1.91 6.21
CA PHE A 221 -19.24 0.66 5.55
C PHE A 221 -18.89 0.71 4.07
N SER A 222 -18.03 -0.18 3.61
CA SER A 222 -17.54 -0.15 2.22
C SER A 222 -18.56 -0.78 1.27
N VAL A 223 -19.42 0.02 0.67
CA VAL A 223 -20.43 -0.45 -0.31
C VAL A 223 -19.77 -0.99 -1.58
N ARG A 224 -18.62 -0.41 -1.95
CA ARG A 224 -17.84 -0.81 -3.14
C ARG A 224 -16.94 -2.01 -2.92
N ASN A 225 -16.88 -2.54 -1.70
CA ASN A 225 -16.13 -3.73 -1.30
C ASN A 225 -14.74 -3.85 -1.97
N LEU A 226 -13.98 -2.75 -1.98
CA LEU A 226 -12.71 -2.60 -2.73
C LEU A 226 -11.72 -3.76 -2.49
N PHE A 227 -11.80 -4.41 -1.34
CA PHE A 227 -10.93 -5.53 -0.98
C PHE A 227 -11.68 -6.74 -0.40
N GLY A 228 -13.00 -6.82 -0.61
CA GLY A 228 -13.83 -7.84 0.06
C GLY A 228 -14.01 -7.59 1.57
N LEU A 229 -13.85 -6.34 2.01
CA LEU A 229 -13.90 -5.92 3.41
C LEU A 229 -15.15 -5.09 3.70
N SER A 230 -15.80 -5.38 4.84
CA SER A 230 -17.08 -4.77 5.23
C SER A 230 -16.98 -3.32 5.70
N SER A 231 -15.82 -2.86 6.15
CA SER A 231 -15.61 -1.47 6.57
C SER A 231 -14.22 -0.96 6.18
N MET A 232 -14.04 0.36 6.11
CA MET A 232 -12.76 1.03 5.87
C MET A 232 -12.59 2.19 6.85
N SER A 233 -11.38 2.43 7.34
CA SER A 233 -11.06 3.61 8.16
C SER A 233 -10.57 4.76 7.27
N PHE A 234 -11.41 5.76 7.04
CA PHE A 234 -11.07 6.96 6.26
C PHE A 234 -10.50 8.04 7.18
N VAL A 235 -9.36 8.63 6.81
CA VAL A 235 -8.77 9.73 7.59
C VAL A 235 -9.46 11.03 7.23
N SER A 236 -9.84 11.79 8.26
CA SER A 236 -10.32 13.15 8.14
C SER A 236 -9.23 14.17 8.47
N GLU A 237 -8.39 13.91 9.47
CA GLU A 237 -7.44 14.91 9.98
C GLU A 237 -6.13 14.27 10.45
N ILE A 238 -5.03 15.01 10.30
CA ILE A 238 -3.70 14.64 10.78
C ILE A 238 -3.13 15.82 11.56
N GLU A 239 -2.80 15.61 12.83
CA GLU A 239 -2.17 16.59 13.72
C GLU A 239 -0.81 16.05 14.18
N ILE A 240 0.26 16.84 14.08
CA ILE A 240 1.57 16.54 14.64
C ILE A 240 1.53 16.80 16.16
N VAL A 241 2.08 15.87 16.92
CA VAL A 241 2.19 15.96 18.37
C VAL A 241 3.65 16.25 18.73
N ASP A 242 3.87 17.37 19.41
CA ASP A 242 5.15 17.76 20.01
C ASP A 242 5.48 16.95 21.28
#